data_AF-A0AAD5GCU6-F1
#
_entry.id   AF-A0AAD5GCU6-F1
#
_cell.length_a   1.000
_cell.length_b   1.000
_cell.length_c   1.000
_cell.angle_alpha   90.00
_cell.angle_beta   90.00
_cell.angle_gamma   90.00
#
_symmetry.space_group_name_H-M   'P 1'
#
loop_
_entity.id
_entity.type
_entity.pdbx_description
1 polymer ?
#
loop_
_entity_poly.entity_id
_entity_poly.type
_entity_poly.pdbx_seq_one_letter_code
_entity_poly.pdbx_strand_id
1 'polypeptide(L)'
;MIFVFLKLFSMEEVIERYRNHVKDVQTENSATVEDVQHLRQETESMGNKIKVLELAKRKLLGEGLGSSTVEELQDIEHQLERSLRIIRARKMQVYNEQIHELRSKEKLLASQNAILNGKCLVHNKEEIEERRANFQTINREGSSDVETRLFI
;
A
#
# COMPACT_ATOMS: atom_id res chain seq x y z
N MET A 1 -8.57 25.71 -55.90
CA MET A 1 -7.76 26.74 -55.22
C MET A 1 -6.34 26.88 -55.78
N ILE A 2 -5.63 25.78 -56.11
CA ILE A 2 -4.25 25.85 -56.66
C ILE A 2 -4.18 26.57 -58.04
N PHE A 3 -5.19 26.37 -58.90
CA PHE A 3 -5.22 26.97 -60.24
C PHE A 3 -5.40 28.51 -60.24
N VAL A 4 -5.95 29.08 -59.16
CA VAL A 4 -6.13 30.54 -59.05
C VAL A 4 -4.83 31.22 -58.64
N PHE A 5 -4.00 30.54 -57.85
CA PHE A 5 -2.69 31.05 -57.41
C PHE A 5 -1.67 31.13 -58.56
N LEU A 6 -1.71 30.17 -59.50
CA LEU A 6 -0.83 30.15 -60.68
C LEU A 6 -1.14 31.22 -61.73
N LYS A 7 -2.29 31.90 -61.65
CA LYS A 7 -2.66 32.94 -62.61
C LYS A 7 -2.16 34.34 -62.21
N LEU A 8 -1.70 34.50 -60.97
CA LEU A 8 -1.25 35.80 -60.41
C LEU A 8 0.26 35.85 -60.16
N PHE A 9 0.95 34.71 -60.20
CA PHE A 9 2.38 34.60 -59.91
C PHE A 9 3.05 33.69 -60.94
N SER A 10 4.27 34.03 -61.35
CA SER A 10 5.09 33.18 -62.21
C SER A 10 5.40 31.85 -61.51
N MET A 11 5.64 30.79 -62.28
CA MET A 11 6.03 29.47 -61.73
C MET A 11 7.23 29.60 -60.77
N GLU A 12 8.18 30.47 -61.12
CA GLU A 12 9.35 30.78 -60.30
C GLU A 12 8.96 31.37 -58.94
N GLU A 13 7.99 32.28 -58.89
CA GLU A 13 7.51 32.88 -57.63
C GLU A 13 6.77 31.89 -56.74
N VAL A 14 6.05 30.94 -57.36
CA VAL A 14 5.37 29.87 -56.62
C VAL A 14 6.38 28.90 -56.03
N ILE A 15 7.41 28.52 -56.79
CA ILE A 15 8.52 27.67 -56.32
C ILE A 15 9.30 28.38 -55.20
N GLU A 16 9.61 29.66 -55.38
CA GLU A 16 10.37 30.45 -54.41
C GLU A 16 9.60 30.62 -53.10
N ARG A 17 8.29 30.90 -53.16
CA ARG A 17 7.44 30.93 -51.96
C ARG A 17 7.38 29.60 -51.25
N TYR A 18 7.29 28.49 -51.99
CA TYR A 18 7.27 27.17 -51.37
C TYR A 18 8.61 26.84 -50.69
N ARG A 19 9.74 27.18 -51.33
CA ARG A 19 11.09 27.05 -50.75
C ARG A 19 11.26 27.90 -49.50
N ASN A 20 10.79 29.15 -49.53
CA ASN A 20 10.87 30.04 -48.38
C ASN A 20 9.98 29.57 -47.24
N HIS A 21 8.78 29.07 -47.52
CA HIS A 21 7.89 28.53 -46.50
C HIS A 21 8.47 27.26 -45.84
N VAL A 22 9.10 26.37 -46.61
CA VAL A 22 9.78 25.18 -46.05
C VAL A 22 10.99 25.58 -45.19
N LYS A 23 11.75 26.60 -45.60
CA LYS A 23 12.85 27.16 -44.78
C LYS A 23 12.32 27.80 -43.51
N ASP A 24 11.27 28.62 -43.58
CA ASP A 24 10.67 29.26 -42.42
C ASP A 24 10.11 28.23 -41.43
N VAL A 25 9.42 27.19 -41.89
CA VAL A 25 8.91 26.10 -41.04
C VAL A 25 10.05 25.27 -40.42
N GLN A 26 11.16 25.09 -41.12
CA GLN A 26 12.38 24.49 -40.54
C GLN A 26 13.02 25.42 -39.52
N THR A 27 12.95 26.73 -39.69
CA THR A 27 13.53 27.71 -38.75
C THR A 27 12.66 27.86 -37.50
N GLU A 28 11.33 27.74 -37.63
CA GLU A 28 10.37 27.76 -36.52
C GLU A 28 10.36 26.48 -35.68
N ASN A 29 10.72 25.31 -36.25
CA ASN A 29 10.78 24.02 -35.55
C ASN A 29 12.20 23.50 -35.31
N SER A 30 13.23 24.22 -35.75
CA SER A 30 14.63 23.86 -35.48
C SER A 30 14.95 24.23 -34.05
N ALA A 31 15.14 23.23 -33.18
CA ALA A 31 15.89 23.44 -31.94
C ALA A 31 17.17 24.20 -32.31
N THR A 32 17.38 25.37 -31.71
CA THR A 32 18.58 26.14 -32.02
C THR A 32 19.81 25.32 -31.61
N VAL A 33 20.97 25.59 -32.21
CA VAL A 33 22.21 24.92 -31.80
C VAL A 33 22.45 25.12 -30.29
N GLU A 34 22.03 26.27 -29.77
CA GLU A 34 22.04 26.63 -28.35
C GLU A 34 21.09 25.74 -27.52
N ASP A 35 19.87 25.46 -27.99
CA ASP A 35 18.92 24.54 -27.32
C ASP A 35 19.45 23.10 -27.27
N VAL A 36 20.02 22.61 -28.38
CA VAL A 36 20.61 21.26 -28.43
C VAL A 36 21.82 21.16 -27.51
N GLN A 37 22.65 22.21 -27.46
CA GLN A 37 23.80 22.29 -26.56
C GLN A 37 23.37 22.36 -25.09
N HIS A 38 22.32 23.12 -24.79
CA HIS A 38 21.74 23.21 -23.44
C HIS A 38 21.20 21.85 -22.98
N LEU A 39 20.38 21.17 -23.79
CA LEU A 39 19.85 19.84 -23.49
C LEU A 39 20.97 18.81 -23.30
N ARG A 40 22.04 18.89 -24.09
CA ARG A 40 23.22 18.04 -23.94
C ARG A 40 23.91 18.27 -22.60
N GLN A 41 24.10 19.54 -22.22
CA GLN A 41 24.71 19.89 -20.93
C GLN A 41 23.83 19.46 -19.74
N GLU A 42 22.52 19.62 -19.86
CA GLU A 42 21.56 19.15 -18.85
C GLU A 42 21.61 17.62 -18.71
N THR A 43 21.65 16.90 -19.82
CA THR A 43 21.79 15.43 -19.84
C THR A 43 23.08 14.98 -19.17
N GLU A 44 24.19 15.65 -19.47
CA GLU A 44 25.49 15.38 -18.85
C GLU A 44 25.48 15.67 -17.34
N SER A 45 24.90 16.80 -16.94
CA SER A 45 24.71 17.18 -15.54
C SER A 45 23.90 16.13 -14.77
N MET A 46 22.79 15.68 -15.36
CA MET A 46 21.95 14.63 -14.77
C MET A 46 22.72 13.30 -14.65
N GLY A 47 23.45 12.92 -15.71
CA GLY A 47 24.30 11.74 -15.71
C GLY A 47 25.36 11.77 -14.61
N ASN A 48 25.99 12.92 -14.39
CA ASN A 48 26.96 13.10 -13.31
C ASN A 48 26.30 13.03 -11.93
N LYS A 49 25.12 13.61 -11.76
CA LYS A 49 24.35 13.52 -10.50
C LYS A 49 24.00 12.07 -10.15
N ILE A 50 23.57 11.29 -11.14
CA ILE A 50 23.29 9.85 -10.96
C ILE A 50 24.55 9.11 -10.50
N LYS A 51 25.70 9.35 -11.16
CA LYS A 51 26.97 8.71 -10.78
C LYS A 51 27.37 9.00 -9.33
N VAL A 52 27.22 10.26 -8.91
CA VAL A 52 27.52 10.67 -7.51
C VAL A 52 26.59 9.96 -6.53
N LEU A 53 25.29 9.90 -6.83
CA LEU A 53 24.31 9.21 -5.97
C LEU A 53 24.58 7.71 -5.87
N GLU A 54 24.89 7.03 -6.98
CA GLU A 54 25.23 5.60 -6.96
C GLU A 54 26.54 5.34 -6.22
N LEU A 55 27.53 6.23 -6.33
CA LEU A 55 28.75 6.13 -5.53
C LEU A 55 28.45 6.28 -4.03
N ALA A 56 27.66 7.29 -3.63
CA ALA A 56 27.28 7.50 -2.25
C ALA A 56 26.50 6.29 -1.68
N LYS A 57 25.56 5.75 -2.46
CA LYS A 57 24.82 4.53 -2.11
C LYS A 57 25.75 3.34 -1.89
N ARG A 58 26.69 3.08 -2.80
CA ARG A 58 27.67 1.99 -2.65
C ARG A 58 28.51 2.15 -1.38
N LYS A 59 29.00 3.35 -1.09
CA LYS A 59 29.72 3.64 0.16
C LYS A 59 28.86 3.37 1.40
N LEU A 60 27.58 3.78 1.40
CA LEU A 60 26.63 3.48 2.49
C LEU A 60 26.36 1.97 2.66
N LEU A 61 26.49 1.19 1.58
CA LEU A 61 26.40 -0.27 1.59
C LEU A 61 27.71 -0.96 2.01
N GLY A 62 28.76 -0.20 2.32
CA GLY A 62 30.07 -0.73 2.70
C GLY A 62 30.97 -1.10 1.53
N GLU A 63 30.61 -0.73 0.30
CA GLU A 63 31.37 -1.04 -0.90
C GLU A 63 32.38 0.05 -1.24
N GLY A 64 33.57 -0.33 -1.71
CA GLY A 64 34.56 0.62 -2.25
C GLY A 64 35.17 1.57 -1.21
N LEU A 65 35.14 1.21 0.08
CA LEU A 65 35.65 2.04 1.18
C LEU A 65 37.18 2.11 1.28
N GLY A 66 37.91 1.26 0.55
CA GLY A 66 39.38 1.22 0.62
C GLY A 66 40.08 2.51 0.18
N SER A 67 39.39 3.38 -0.56
CA SER A 67 39.88 4.71 -0.96
C SER A 67 39.21 5.86 -0.21
N SER A 68 38.42 5.58 0.83
CA SER A 68 37.78 6.61 1.65
C SER A 68 38.73 7.14 2.72
N THR A 69 38.59 8.43 3.03
CA THR A 69 39.32 9.04 4.16
C THR A 69 38.67 8.67 5.49
N VAL A 70 39.38 8.91 6.59
CA VAL A 70 38.86 8.64 7.94
C VAL A 70 37.61 9.47 8.22
N GLU A 71 37.60 10.72 7.79
CA GLU A 71 36.47 11.64 7.94
C GLU A 71 35.25 11.15 7.15
N GLU A 72 35.43 10.71 5.90
CA GLU A 72 34.33 10.13 5.11
C GLU A 72 33.74 8.89 5.79
N LEU A 73 34.58 8.04 6.38
CA LEU A 73 34.13 6.84 7.09
C LEU A 73 33.35 7.18 8.36
N GLN A 74 33.78 8.18 9.12
CA GLN A 74 33.07 8.67 10.29
C GLN A 74 31.70 9.26 9.93
N ASP A 75 31.62 10.03 8.84
CA ASP A 75 30.35 10.57 8.35
C ASP A 75 29.37 9.46 7.96
N ILE A 76 29.86 8.44 7.25
CA ILE A 76 29.07 7.26 6.88
C ILE A 76 28.57 6.53 8.13
N GLU A 77 29.45 6.28 9.10
CA GLU A 77 29.09 5.62 10.36
C GLU A 77 28.00 6.40 11.10
N HIS A 78 28.18 7.71 11.29
CA HIS A 78 27.20 8.56 11.96
C HIS A 78 25.85 8.60 11.23
N GLN A 79 25.87 8.66 9.89
CA GLN A 79 24.65 8.64 9.09
C GLN A 79 23.91 7.29 9.23
N LEU A 80 24.63 6.18 9.20
CA LEU A 80 24.07 4.84 9.39
C LEU A 80 23.51 4.68 10.80
N GLU A 81 24.25 5.06 11.84
CA GLU A 81 23.81 4.96 13.22
C GLU A 81 22.53 5.79 13.48
N ARG A 82 22.49 7.03 12.97
CA ARG A 82 21.31 7.90 13.09
C ARG A 82 20.10 7.30 12.39
N SER A 83 20.25 6.88 11.14
CA SER A 83 19.14 6.31 10.35
C SER A 83 18.62 5.01 10.96
N LEU A 84 19.52 4.14 11.41
CA LEU A 84 19.19 2.89 12.10
C LEU A 84 18.41 3.13 13.39
N ARG A 85 18.80 4.13 14.20
CA ARG A 85 18.06 4.53 15.41
C ARG A 85 16.63 4.94 15.06
N ILE A 86 16.45 5.79 14.05
CA ILE A 86 15.13 6.24 13.59
C ILE A 86 14.28 5.07 13.11
N ILE A 87 14.83 4.20 12.26
CA ILE A 87 14.14 3.02 11.73
C ILE A 87 13.68 2.09 12.86
N ARG A 88 14.58 1.79 13.81
CA ARG A 88 14.25 0.94 14.96
C ARG A 88 13.17 1.54 15.84
N ALA A 89 13.26 2.84 16.14
CA ALA A 89 12.23 3.54 16.91
C ALA A 89 10.87 3.46 16.23
N ARG A 90 10.80 3.74 14.92
CA ARG A 90 9.55 3.66 14.17
C ARG A 90 9.00 2.24 14.11
N LYS A 91 9.85 1.24 13.88
CA LYS A 91 9.46 -0.18 13.87
C LYS A 91 8.87 -0.60 15.21
N MET A 92 9.52 -0.20 16.31
CA MET A 92 9.05 -0.51 17.66
C MET A 92 7.73 0.20 17.98
N GLN A 93 7.56 1.45 17.56
CA GLN A 93 6.29 2.16 17.68
C GLN A 93 5.16 1.38 16.99
N VAL A 94 5.33 1.01 15.72
CA VAL A 94 4.31 0.29 14.95
C VAL A 94 3.97 -1.06 15.58
N TYR A 95 4.98 -1.81 16.07
CA TYR A 95 4.71 -3.08 16.76
C TYR A 95 3.97 -2.88 18.08
N ASN A 96 4.29 -1.84 18.85
CA ASN A 96 3.58 -1.55 20.09
C ASN A 96 2.11 -1.20 19.82
N GLU A 97 1.83 -0.43 18.77
CA GLU A 97 0.47 -0.12 18.31
C GLU A 97 -0.28 -1.42 17.97
N GLN A 98 0.31 -2.30 17.16
CA GLN A 98 -0.30 -3.60 16.80
C GLN A 98 -0.54 -4.51 18.00
N ILE A 99 0.42 -4.60 18.93
CA ILE A 99 0.28 -5.39 20.17
C ILE A 99 -0.88 -4.84 21.00
N HIS A 100 -1.01 -3.51 21.11
CA HIS A 100 -2.08 -2.88 21.86
C HIS A 100 -3.47 -3.17 21.25
N GLU A 101 -3.59 -3.08 19.93
CA GLU A 101 -4.82 -3.44 19.21
C GLU A 101 -5.21 -4.91 19.44
N LEU A 102 -4.24 -5.83 19.29
CA LEU A 102 -4.48 -7.25 19.50
C LEU A 102 -4.91 -7.57 20.93
N ARG A 103 -4.26 -6.99 21.94
CA ARG A 103 -4.65 -7.14 23.35
C ARG A 103 -6.05 -6.59 23.63
N SER A 104 -6.43 -5.49 22.97
CA SER A 104 -7.77 -4.92 23.13
C SER A 104 -8.83 -5.85 22.52
N LYS A 105 -8.54 -6.40 21.34
CA LYS A 105 -9.40 -7.39 20.67
C LYS A 105 -9.52 -8.68 21.48
N GLU A 106 -8.43 -9.18 22.04
CA GLU A 106 -8.41 -10.35 22.91
C GLU A 106 -9.35 -10.17 24.11
N LYS A 107 -9.25 -9.03 24.81
CA LYS A 107 -10.13 -8.70 25.95
C LYS A 107 -11.60 -8.64 25.55
N LEU A 108 -11.91 -8.02 24.41
CA LEU A 108 -13.28 -7.92 23.89
C LEU A 108 -13.86 -9.31 23.61
N LEU A 109 -13.12 -10.14 22.89
CA LEU A 109 -13.55 -11.50 22.55
C LEU A 109 -13.69 -12.39 23.80
N ALA A 110 -12.77 -12.26 24.76
CA ALA A 110 -12.87 -12.99 26.03
C ALA A 110 -14.16 -12.62 26.79
N SER A 111 -14.50 -11.33 26.84
CA SER A 111 -15.75 -10.85 27.45
C SER A 111 -16.99 -11.39 26.72
N GLN A 112 -17.01 -11.32 25.39
CA GLN A 112 -18.12 -11.86 24.58
C GLN A 112 -18.28 -13.37 24.77
N ASN A 113 -17.18 -14.13 24.78
CA ASN A 113 -17.19 -15.56 25.02
C ASN A 113 -17.72 -15.90 26.42
N ALA A 114 -17.33 -15.14 27.45
CA ALA A 114 -17.86 -15.33 28.80
C ALA A 114 -19.39 -15.14 28.86
N ILE A 115 -19.91 -14.11 28.18
CA ILE A 115 -21.35 -13.85 28.08
C ILE A 115 -22.07 -14.99 27.35
N LEU A 116 -21.54 -15.43 26.21
CA LEU A 116 -22.13 -16.51 25.42
C LEU A 116 -22.14 -17.84 26.19
N ASN A 117 -21.04 -18.18 26.86
CA ASN A 117 -20.96 -19.35 27.71
C ASN A 117 -21.99 -19.29 28.84
N GLY A 118 -22.17 -18.14 29.48
CA GLY A 118 -23.22 -17.93 30.48
C GLY A 118 -24.62 -18.20 29.92
N LYS A 119 -24.94 -17.67 28.73
CA LYS A 119 -26.24 -17.90 28.07
C LYS A 119 -26.47 -19.38 27.73
N CYS A 120 -25.46 -20.06 27.16
CA CYS A 120 -25.57 -21.49 26.85
C CYS A 120 -25.79 -22.34 28.11
N LEU A 121 -25.11 -22.01 29.22
CA LEU A 121 -25.30 -22.72 30.48
C LEU A 121 -26.71 -22.53 31.06
N VAL A 122 -27.30 -21.34 30.92
CA VAL A 122 -28.68 -21.08 31.36
C VAL A 122 -29.67 -21.85 30.48
N HIS A 123 -29.53 -21.76 29.16
CA HIS A 123 -30.40 -22.45 28.22
C HIS A 123 -30.39 -23.98 28.43
N ASN A 124 -29.22 -24.58 28.59
CA ASN A 124 -29.09 -26.01 28.87
C ASN A 124 -29.77 -26.42 30.20
N LYS A 125 -29.72 -25.55 31.21
CA LYS A 125 -30.40 -25.81 32.50
C LYS A 125 -31.92 -25.74 32.36
N GLU A 126 -32.41 -24.75 31.63
CA GLU A 126 -33.84 -24.60 31.33
C GLU A 126 -34.37 -25.82 30.56
N GLU A 127 -33.65 -26.29 29.54
CA GLU A 127 -34.01 -27.50 28.78
C GLU A 127 -34.03 -28.78 29.63
N ILE A 128 -33.08 -28.92 30.57
CA ILE A 128 -33.03 -30.08 31.49
C ILE A 128 -34.20 -30.05 32.48
N GLU A 129 -34.52 -28.89 33.05
CA GLU A 129 -35.63 -28.75 33.98
C GLU A 129 -36.98 -28.90 33.28
N GLU A 130 -37.13 -28.41 32.05
CA GLU A 130 -38.34 -28.62 31.24
C GLU A 130 -38.53 -30.11 30.90
N ARG A 131 -37.47 -30.81 30.48
CA ARG A 131 -37.52 -32.27 30.29
C ARG A 131 -37.87 -33.02 31.57
N ARG A 132 -37.35 -32.59 32.72
CA ARG A 132 -37.63 -33.20 34.02
C ARG A 132 -39.09 -32.97 34.45
N ALA A 133 -39.61 -31.77 34.26
CA ALA A 133 -41.00 -31.43 34.54
C ALA A 133 -41.96 -32.25 33.65
N ASN A 134 -41.65 -32.35 32.36
CA ASN A 134 -42.44 -33.15 31.40
C ASN A 134 -42.44 -34.64 31.74
N PHE A 135 -41.31 -35.20 32.21
CA PHE A 135 -41.26 -36.60 32.65
C PHE A 135 -42.12 -36.84 33.91
N GLN A 136 -42.20 -35.88 34.83
CA GLN A 136 -43.03 -36.00 36.03
C GLN A 136 -44.53 -35.90 35.76
N THR A 137 -44.95 -35.06 34.82
CA THR A 137 -46.35 -34.97 34.39
C THR A 137 -46.81 -36.24 33.67
N ILE A 138 -45.99 -36.78 32.75
CA ILE A 138 -46.31 -38.04 32.04
C ILE A 138 -46.48 -39.21 33.02
N ASN A 139 -45.62 -39.31 34.05
CA ASN A 139 -45.75 -40.38 35.06
C ASN A 139 -46.97 -40.19 35.98
N ARG A 140 -47.42 -38.95 36.22
CA ARG A 140 -48.67 -38.68 36.98
C ARG A 140 -49.92 -39.01 36.17
N GLU A 141 -49.93 -38.77 34.87
CA GLU A 141 -51.05 -39.14 33.99
C GLU A 141 -51.11 -40.65 33.71
N GLY A 142 -49.94 -41.32 33.63
CA GLY A 142 -49.87 -42.78 33.47
C GLY A 142 -50.15 -43.59 34.74
N SER A 143 -50.15 -42.96 35.91
CA SER A 143 -50.51 -43.55 37.20
C SER A 143 -51.94 -43.20 37.62
N SER A 144 -52.86 -43.07 36.66
CA SER A 144 -54.29 -43.02 36.99
C SER A 144 -54.78 -44.40 37.44
N ASP A 145 -55.45 -44.39 38.57
CA ASP A 145 -55.91 -45.51 39.37
C ASP A 145 -56.72 -46.51 38.53
N VAL A 146 -56.14 -47.68 38.23
CA VAL A 146 -56.91 -48.77 37.62
C VAL A 146 -57.72 -49.41 38.73
N GLU A 147 -58.95 -48.93 38.92
CA GLU A 147 -59.91 -49.49 39.87
C GLU A 147 -60.22 -50.95 39.48
N THR A 148 -59.45 -51.91 40.00
CA THR A 148 -59.77 -53.33 39.90
C THR A 148 -60.96 -53.63 40.80
N ARG A 149 -62.16 -53.61 40.23
CA ARG A 149 -63.36 -54.06 40.92
C ARG A 149 -63.31 -55.57 41.12
N LEU A 150 -63.23 -55.98 42.38
CA LEU A 150 -63.34 -57.36 42.82
C LEU A 150 -64.80 -57.83 42.60
N PHE A 151 -65.00 -58.73 41.65
CA PHE A 151 -66.28 -59.43 41.49
C PHE A 151 -66.35 -60.55 42.53
N ILE A 152 -67.35 -60.49 43.41
CA ILE A 152 -67.77 -61.57 44.31
C ILE A 152 -68.91 -62.33 43.65
#